data_AF-A0A484AVH4-F1
#
_entry.id   AF-A0A484AVH4-F1
#
_cell.length_a   1.000
_cell.length_b   1.000
_cell.length_c   1.000
_cell.angle_alpha   90.00
_cell.angle_beta   90.00
_cell.angle_gamma   90.00
#
_symmetry.space_group_name_H-M   'P 1'
#
loop_
_entity.id
_entity.type
_entity.pdbx_description
1 polymer ?
#
loop_
_entity_poly.entity_id
_entity_poly.type
_entity_poly.pdbx_seq_one_letter_code
_entity_poly.pdbx_strand_id
1 'polypeptide(L)' 'GFAMCLLSYEYHVLHPAFLVHSPGIKNSTRSAVRAKYASEMTRFIKKKIEPEYRVLYGKNKKCMT' A
#
# COMPACT_ATOMS: atom_id res chain seq x y z
N GLY A 1 5.50 -0.68 1.30
CA GLY A 1 5.38 0.38 2.31
C GLY A 1 5.41 -0.18 3.72
N PHE A 2 4.38 -0.91 4.13
CA PHE A 2 4.18 -1.31 5.54
C PHE A 2 5.34 -2.10 6.17
N ALA A 3 5.87 -3.15 5.53
CA ALA A 3 7.05 -3.88 6.04
C ALA A 3 8.27 -2.96 6.22
N MET A 4 8.57 -2.13 5.22
CA MET A 4 9.68 -1.17 5.30
C MET A 4 9.49 -0.17 6.43
N CYS A 5 8.25 0.29 6.65
CA CYS A 5 7.91 1.14 7.80
C CYS A 5 8.15 0.43 9.13
N LEU A 6 7.72 -0.83 9.27
CA LEU A 6 7.96 -1.62 10.49
C LEU A 6 9.45 -1.80 10.77
N LEU A 7 10.24 -1.98 9.71
CA LEU A 7 11.70 -2.08 9.75
C LEU A 7 12.42 -0.73 9.90
N SER A 8 11.69 0.38 10.09
CA SER A 8 12.23 1.74 10.23
C SER A 8 13.09 2.22 9.05
N TYR A 9 12.80 1.74 7.83
CA TYR A 9 13.44 2.24 6.63
C TYR A 9 12.95 3.65 6.30
N GLU A 10 13.90 4.54 6.01
CA GLU A 10 13.62 5.84 5.41
C GLU A 10 13.35 5.65 3.91
N TYR A 11 12.08 5.81 3.52
CA TYR A 11 11.68 5.64 2.13
C TYR A 11 11.90 6.95 1.37
N HIS A 12 13.03 7.05 0.69
CA HIS A 12 13.25 8.11 -0.30
C HIS A 12 12.54 7.72 -1.60
N VAL A 13 11.35 8.28 -1.83
CA VAL A 13 10.78 8.28 -3.18
C VAL A 13 11.71 9.12 -4.03
N LEU A 14 12.53 8.48 -4.87
CA LEU A 14 13.19 9.18 -5.96
C LEU A 14 12.10 9.91 -6.75
N HIS A 15 12.21 11.24 -6.80
CA HIS A 15 11.43 12.17 -7.63
C HIS A 15 11.13 11.51 -9.00
N PRO A 16 9.91 11.65 -9.57
CA PRO A 16 9.26 10.62 -10.35
C PRO A 16 9.98 10.33 -11.68
N ALA A 17 11.07 9.57 -11.63
CA ALA A 17 11.88 9.20 -12.78
C ALA A 17 11.33 7.94 -13.48
N PHE A 18 10.27 7.33 -12.95
CA PHE A 18 9.71 6.07 -13.45
C PHE A 18 8.18 6.08 -13.57
N LEU A 19 7.54 7.25 -13.66
CA LEU A 19 6.19 7.31 -14.21
C LEU A 19 6.30 7.16 -15.74
N VAL A 20 6.47 5.91 -16.20
CA VAL A 20 6.43 5.53 -17.64
C VAL A 20 5.05 5.72 -18.27
N HIS A 21 4.13 6.38 -17.58
CA HIS A 21 2.84 6.77 -18.11
C HIS A 21 2.86 8.28 -18.37
N SER A 22 2.61 8.65 -19.63
CA SER A 22 2.45 10.03 -20.06
C SER A 22 1.46 10.78 -19.15
N PRO A 23 1.72 12.05 -18.81
CA PRO A 23 0.76 12.87 -18.08
C PRO A 23 -0.52 12.98 -18.91
N GLY A 24 -1.59 12.39 -18.41
CA GLY A 24 -2.93 12.53 -18.96
C GLY A 24 -3.91 12.64 -17.80
N ILE A 25 -4.90 13.51 -17.92
CA ILE A 25 -5.97 13.64 -16.93
C ILE A 25 -6.76 12.34 -16.96
N LYS A 26 -6.43 11.42 -16.05
CA LYS A 26 -7.24 10.22 -15.80
C LYS A 26 -8.49 10.68 -15.08
N ASN A 27 -9.60 10.79 -15.81
CA ASN A 27 -10.92 10.95 -15.20
C ASN A 27 -11.12 9.81 -14.20
N SER A 28 -11.21 10.16 -12.91
CA SER A 28 -11.38 9.22 -11.82
C SER A 28 -12.82 8.69 -11.82
N THR A 29 -13.16 7.82 -12.78
CA THR A 29 -14.38 7.03 -12.68
C THR A 29 -14.15 5.93 -11.65
N ARG A 30 -14.89 6.01 -10.55
CA ARG A 30 -14.92 4.98 -9.50
C ARG A 30 -15.53 3.71 -10.09
N SER A 31 -14.70 2.89 -10.72
CA SER A 31 -15.13 1.59 -11.27
C SER A 31 -15.62 0.69 -10.15
N ALA A 32 -16.90 0.31 -10.21
CA ALA A 32 -17.52 -0.61 -9.24
C ALA A 32 -16.79 -1.96 -9.19
N VAL A 33 -16.30 -2.43 -10.35
CA VAL A 33 -15.49 -3.65 -10.48
C VAL A 33 -14.18 -3.50 -9.70
N ARG A 34 -13.42 -2.42 -9.93
CA ARG A 34 -12.18 -2.16 -9.18
C ARG A 34 -12.43 -2.03 -7.67
N ALA A 35 -13.51 -1.36 -7.29
CA ALA A 35 -13.86 -1.17 -5.88
C ALA A 35 -14.12 -2.50 -5.16
N LYS A 36 -14.82 -3.45 -5.80
CA LYS A 36 -15.08 -4.80 -5.26
C LYS A 36 -13.79 -5.55 -4.98
N TYR A 37 -12.85 -5.58 -5.93
CA TYR A 37 -11.57 -6.27 -5.72
C TYR A 37 -10.69 -5.57 -4.68
N ALA A 38 -10.69 -4.23 -4.69
CA ALA A 38 -9.94 -3.45 -3.70
C ALA A 38 -10.44 -3.70 -2.27
N SER A 39 -11.76 -3.79 -2.04
CA SER A 39 -12.31 -4.08 -0.73
C SER A 39 -11.95 -5.48 -0.23
N GLU A 40 -12.03 -6.48 -1.10
CA GLU A 40 -11.66 -7.86 -0.78
C GLU A 40 -10.16 -7.98 -0.47
N MET A 41 -9.32 -7.33 -1.26
CA MET A 41 -7.88 -7.30 -1.02
C MET A 41 -7.55 -6.58 0.30
N THR A 42 -8.18 -5.45 0.58
CA THR A 42 -7.99 -4.71 1.85
C THR A 42 -8.39 -5.56 3.05
N ARG A 43 -9.49 -6.32 2.93
CA ARG A 43 -9.93 -7.25 3.97
C ARG A 43 -8.90 -8.35 4.20
N PHE A 44 -8.34 -8.93 3.14
CA PHE A 44 -7.30 -9.95 3.24
C PHE A 44 -6.02 -9.41 3.88
N ILE A 45 -5.57 -8.23 3.45
CA ILE A 45 -4.38 -7.57 4.02
C ILE A 45 -4.52 -7.39 5.52
N LYS A 46 -5.64 -6.81 5.99
CA LYS A 46 -5.86 -6.55 7.41
C LYS A 46 -6.00 -7.82 8.26
N LYS A 47 -6.59 -8.88 7.69
CA LYS A 47 -6.87 -10.12 8.44
C LYS A 47 -5.71 -11.12 8.45
N LYS A 48 -4.85 -11.11 7.43
CA LYS A 48 -3.79 -12.12 7.26
C LYS A 48 -2.41 -11.49 7.21
N ILE A 49 -2.18 -10.63 6.22
CA ILE A 49 -0.85 -10.07 5.94
C ILE A 49 -0.35 -9.18 7.07
N GLU A 50 -1.18 -8.26 7.58
CA GLU A 50 -0.77 -7.33 8.63
C GLU A 50 -0.39 -8.06 9.95
N PRO A 51 -1.21 -9.00 10.48
CA PRO A 51 -0.81 -9.80 11.64
C PRO A 51 0.49 -10.56 11.44
N GLU A 52 0.66 -11.23 10.29
CA GLU A 52 1.89 -11.98 9.97
C GLU A 52 3.11 -11.06 9.95
N TYR A 53 2.99 -9.88 9.33
CA TYR A 53 4.08 -8.90 9.28
C TYR A 53 4.42 -8.34 10.65
N ARG A 54 3.44 -8.20 11.54
CA ARG A 54 3.68 -7.78 12.93
C ARG A 54 4.40 -8.85 13.75
N VAL A 55 4.22 -10.12 13.41
CA VAL A 55 4.99 -11.23 14.01
C VAL A 55 6.43 -11.21 13.48
N LEU A 56 6.63 -11.02 12.17
CA LEU A 56 7.94 -11.06 11.53
C LEU A 56 8.81 -9.82 11.84
N TYR A 57 8.22 -8.64 11.83
CA TYR A 57 8.95 -7.36 11.87
C TYR A 57 8.61 -6.50 13.10
N GLY A 58 7.78 -7.00 14.01
CA GLY A 58 7.37 -6.30 15.22
C GLY A 58 6.29 -5.25 14.99
N LYS A 59 6.09 -4.39 15.99
CA LYS A 59 5.04 -3.36 15.99
C LYS A 59 5.66 -1.97 16.03
N ASN A 60 5.23 -1.11 15.12
CA ASN A 60 5.53 0.32 15.15
C ASN A 60 4.21 1.10 15.08
N LYS A 61 3.96 1.96 16.07
CA LYS A 61 2.70 2.76 16.19
C LYS A 61 2.55 3.78 15.05
N LYS A 62 3.64 4.13 14.38
CA LYS A 62 3.64 5.05 13.24
C LYS A 62 3.26 4.37 11.92
N CYS A 63 3.18 3.04 11.89
CA CYS A 63 2.92 2.26 10.68
C CYS A 63 1.48 1.74 10.66
N MET A 64 0.79 2.01 9.55
CA MET A 64 -0.60 1.61 9.32
C MET A 64 -0.80 1.08 7.89
N THR A 65 -1.86 0.30 7.72
CA THR A 65 -2.23 -0.44 6.49
C THR A 65 -3.56 0.04 5.92
#